data_AF-A0A0B8P8Z7-F1
#
_entry.id   AF-A0A0B8P8Z7-F1
#
_cell.length_a   1.000
_cell.length_b   1.000
_cell.length_c   1.000
_cell.angle_alpha   90.00
_cell.angle_beta   90.00
_cell.angle_gamma   90.00
#
_symmetry.space_group_name_H-M   'P 1'
#
loop_
_entity.id
_entity.type
_entity.pdbx_description
1 polymer ?
#
loop_
_entity_poly.entity_id
_entity_poly.type
_entity_poly.pdbx_seq_one_letter_code
_entity_poly.pdbx_strand_id
1 'polypeptide(L)'
;MCFLRHLSEEDAFTTLEQALPFKDKIIAVGLDSSETGHPPEKFARVFTKAIEEGFLTVAHAGEEGPAQNIHDALEMLKVSRVDHGVRCVEDSALVEKLIETKMPLTVCPLSNIKLCVFDEMSEHNITELLRKGVAVTINSDDPAYFGGYMTDNFIAVNDAHPMQPDELAQFTLNAIEASFISNELKSEYREKVAQYLTRA
;
A
#
# COMPACT_ATOMS: atom_id res chain seq x y z
N MET A 1 -8.44 -10.49 -0.01
CA MET A 1 -9.37 -10.69 -1.14
C MET A 1 -9.71 -9.31 -1.66
N CYS A 2 -9.85 -9.11 -2.97
CA CYS A 2 -10.10 -7.77 -3.52
C CYS A 2 -11.40 -7.72 -4.31
N PHE A 3 -12.07 -6.57 -4.26
CA PHE A 3 -13.17 -6.21 -5.15
C PHE A 3 -12.60 -5.53 -6.40
N LEU A 4 -13.09 -5.94 -7.57
CA LEU A 4 -12.65 -5.40 -8.86
C LEU A 4 -13.41 -4.10 -9.16
N ARG A 5 -12.73 -2.95 -9.12
CA ARG A 5 -13.43 -1.65 -9.15
C ARG A 5 -14.11 -1.30 -10.48
N HIS A 6 -13.69 -1.95 -11.57
CA HIS A 6 -14.33 -1.82 -12.88
C HIS A 6 -15.69 -2.54 -12.98
N LEU A 7 -15.96 -3.52 -12.09
CA LEU A 7 -17.25 -4.22 -11.97
C LEU A 7 -18.21 -3.47 -11.05
N SER A 8 -19.47 -3.89 -10.96
CA SER A 8 -20.48 -3.19 -10.14
C SER A 8 -20.24 -3.35 -8.63
N GLU A 9 -20.84 -2.49 -7.80
CA GLU A 9 -20.84 -2.71 -6.34
C GLU A 9 -21.62 -4.00 -5.98
N GLU A 10 -22.62 -4.39 -6.77
CA GLU A 10 -23.37 -5.63 -6.59
C GLU A 10 -22.48 -6.88 -6.76
N ASP A 11 -21.55 -6.85 -7.73
CA ASP A 11 -20.53 -7.90 -7.88
C ASP A 11 -19.60 -7.95 -6.67
N ALA A 12 -19.27 -6.80 -6.08
CA ALA A 12 -18.48 -6.72 -4.85
C ALA A 12 -19.23 -7.31 -3.65
N PHE A 13 -20.53 -7.05 -3.50
CA PHE A 13 -21.36 -7.70 -2.48
C PHE A 13 -21.41 -9.21 -2.68
N THR A 14 -21.59 -9.68 -3.91
CA THR A 14 -21.55 -11.11 -4.24
C THR A 14 -20.22 -11.74 -3.84
N THR A 15 -19.11 -11.06 -4.13
CA THR A 15 -17.76 -11.50 -3.74
C THR A 15 -17.59 -11.52 -2.22
N LEU A 16 -18.10 -10.52 -1.50
CA LEU A 16 -18.07 -10.46 -0.05
C LEU A 16 -18.83 -11.64 0.56
N GLU A 17 -20.05 -11.93 0.09
CA GLU A 17 -20.87 -13.06 0.55
C GLU A 17 -20.13 -14.40 0.36
N GLN A 18 -19.47 -14.59 -0.78
CA GLN A 18 -18.66 -15.78 -1.05
C GLN A 18 -17.42 -15.88 -0.15
N ALA A 19 -16.90 -14.77 0.35
CA ALA A 19 -15.74 -14.73 1.24
C ALA A 19 -16.09 -15.02 2.71
N LEU A 20 -17.35 -14.82 3.13
CA LEU A 20 -17.77 -14.99 4.53
C LEU A 20 -17.44 -16.38 5.12
N PRO A 21 -17.62 -17.50 4.39
CA PRO A 21 -17.25 -18.83 4.90
C PRO A 21 -15.74 -19.03 5.12
N PHE A 22 -14.89 -18.12 4.62
CA PHE A 22 -13.43 -18.20 4.67
C PHE A 22 -12.80 -17.09 5.52
N LYS A 23 -13.57 -16.45 6.42
CA LYS A 23 -13.09 -15.38 7.32
C LYS A 23 -11.94 -15.79 8.23
N ASP A 24 -11.77 -17.09 8.48
CA ASP A 24 -10.63 -17.64 9.21
C ASP A 24 -9.32 -17.55 8.41
N LYS A 25 -9.40 -17.35 7.09
CA LYS A 25 -8.26 -17.30 6.16
C LYS A 25 -8.05 -15.93 5.51
N ILE A 26 -9.10 -15.10 5.49
CA ILE A 26 -9.08 -13.78 4.86
C ILE A 26 -9.13 -12.72 5.95
N ILE A 27 -8.03 -12.00 6.10
CA ILE A 27 -7.89 -10.94 7.13
C ILE A 27 -8.50 -9.61 6.67
N ALA A 28 -8.42 -9.33 5.37
CA ALA A 28 -8.80 -8.03 4.80
C ALA A 28 -9.47 -8.14 3.44
N VAL A 29 -10.33 -7.15 3.16
CA VAL A 29 -10.83 -6.85 1.82
C VAL A 29 -10.06 -5.69 1.21
N GLY A 30 -9.84 -5.75 -0.10
CA GLY A 30 -9.15 -4.75 -0.91
C GLY A 30 -10.04 -4.17 -2.00
N LEU A 31 -9.63 -3.05 -2.59
CA LEU A 31 -10.19 -2.50 -3.83
C LEU A 31 -9.03 -2.29 -4.81
N ASP A 32 -9.10 -2.93 -5.98
CA ASP A 32 -8.03 -2.91 -6.99
C ASP A 32 -8.60 -2.83 -8.41
N SER A 33 -7.74 -3.09 -9.41
CA SER A 33 -8.01 -2.91 -10.84
C SER A 33 -8.08 -1.43 -11.25
N SER A 34 -8.57 -1.13 -12.47
CA SER A 34 -8.47 0.18 -13.12
C SER A 34 -8.98 1.33 -12.22
N GLU A 35 -8.08 2.18 -11.73
CA GLU A 35 -8.42 3.27 -10.82
C GLU A 35 -9.15 4.40 -11.53
N THR A 36 -8.68 4.76 -12.72
CA THR A 36 -9.23 5.85 -13.53
C THR A 36 -10.69 5.58 -13.91
N GLY A 37 -11.59 6.50 -13.56
CA GLY A 37 -13.03 6.40 -13.85
C GLY A 37 -13.84 5.51 -12.89
N HIS A 38 -13.20 4.93 -11.87
CA HIS A 38 -13.84 4.04 -10.91
C HIS A 38 -13.57 4.48 -9.47
N PRO A 39 -14.13 5.62 -9.00
CA PRO A 39 -13.76 6.22 -7.73
C PRO A 39 -14.10 5.33 -6.51
N PRO A 40 -13.40 5.50 -5.38
CA PRO A 40 -13.65 4.73 -4.15
C PRO A 40 -15.11 4.79 -3.66
N GLU A 41 -15.78 5.95 -3.82
CA GLU A 41 -17.15 6.21 -3.36
C GLU A 41 -18.14 5.12 -3.79
N LYS A 42 -17.97 4.57 -5.01
CA LYS A 42 -18.83 3.52 -5.58
C LYS A 42 -18.92 2.26 -4.69
N PHE A 43 -17.92 2.01 -3.84
CA PHE A 43 -17.81 0.80 -3.03
C PHE A 43 -17.97 1.06 -1.52
N ALA A 44 -18.41 2.27 -1.13
CA ALA A 44 -18.51 2.64 0.28
C ALA A 44 -19.45 1.72 1.08
N ARG A 45 -20.53 1.20 0.47
CA ARG A 45 -21.49 0.36 1.19
C ARG A 45 -20.94 -1.05 1.39
N VAL A 46 -20.31 -1.63 0.38
CA VAL A 46 -19.71 -2.97 0.54
C VAL A 46 -18.54 -2.94 1.53
N PHE A 47 -17.75 -1.85 1.57
CA PHE A 47 -16.71 -1.67 2.58
C PHE A 47 -17.28 -1.51 3.99
N THR A 48 -18.35 -0.71 4.15
CA THR A 48 -19.07 -0.62 5.43
C THR A 48 -19.54 -2.00 5.89
N LYS A 49 -20.14 -2.79 4.98
CA LYS A 49 -20.58 -4.15 5.29
C LYS A 49 -19.41 -5.08 5.64
N ALA A 50 -18.27 -4.98 4.94
CA ALA A 50 -17.09 -5.78 5.24
C ALA A 50 -16.53 -5.48 6.65
N ILE A 51 -16.54 -4.21 7.06
CA ILE A 51 -16.15 -3.78 8.42
C ILE A 51 -17.12 -4.34 9.47
N GLU A 52 -18.44 -4.30 9.23
CA GLU A 52 -19.44 -4.93 10.11
C GLU A 52 -19.22 -6.43 10.26
N GLU A 53 -18.71 -7.08 9.22
CA GLU A 53 -18.29 -8.47 9.24
C GLU A 53 -16.91 -8.67 9.91
N GLY A 54 -16.21 -7.62 10.31
CA GLY A 54 -14.93 -7.70 11.03
C GLY A 54 -13.71 -7.89 10.13
N PHE A 55 -13.82 -7.64 8.83
CA PHE A 55 -12.65 -7.53 7.96
C PHE A 55 -11.92 -6.21 8.20
N LEU A 56 -10.59 -6.25 8.07
CA LEU A 56 -9.80 -5.05 7.82
C LEU A 56 -10.02 -4.59 6.36
N THR A 57 -9.80 -3.31 6.10
CA THR A 57 -9.96 -2.73 4.75
C THR A 57 -8.65 -2.13 4.26
N VAL A 58 -8.37 -2.34 2.98
CA VAL A 58 -7.25 -1.74 2.22
C VAL A 58 -7.76 -1.33 0.85
N ALA A 59 -7.07 -0.44 0.15
CA ALA A 59 -7.48 -0.04 -1.20
C ALA A 59 -6.31 0.56 -2.00
N HIS A 60 -6.26 0.24 -3.29
CA HIS A 60 -5.49 0.99 -4.27
C HIS A 60 -6.07 2.40 -4.40
N ALA A 61 -5.25 3.38 -4.11
CA ALA A 61 -5.59 4.78 -4.31
C ALA A 61 -4.33 5.62 -4.56
N GLY A 62 -4.42 6.55 -5.51
CA GLY A 62 -3.32 7.45 -5.82
C GLY A 62 -2.14 6.78 -6.50
N GLU A 63 -2.40 5.74 -7.30
CA GLU A 63 -1.45 5.20 -8.26
C GLU A 63 -1.61 5.94 -9.59
N GLU A 64 -2.72 5.67 -10.29
CA GLU A 64 -3.11 6.35 -11.53
C GLU A 64 -4.10 7.48 -11.23
N GLY A 65 -4.87 7.36 -10.15
CA GLY A 65 -5.87 8.33 -9.72
C GLY A 65 -5.30 9.51 -8.94
N PRO A 66 -6.06 10.60 -8.78
CA PRO A 66 -5.60 11.79 -8.07
C PRO A 66 -5.44 11.54 -6.56
N ALA A 67 -4.72 12.45 -5.87
CA ALA A 67 -4.65 12.47 -4.40
C ALA A 67 -6.03 12.41 -3.70
N GLN A 68 -7.09 12.93 -4.35
CA GLN A 68 -8.45 12.85 -3.83
C GLN A 68 -8.91 11.40 -3.57
N ASN A 69 -8.51 10.44 -4.41
CA ASN A 69 -8.86 9.04 -4.19
C ASN A 69 -8.26 8.50 -2.89
N ILE A 70 -7.12 9.02 -2.46
CA ILE A 70 -6.50 8.65 -1.18
C ILE A 70 -7.35 9.20 -0.02
N HIS A 71 -7.78 10.46 -0.09
CA HIS A 71 -8.72 11.03 0.89
C HIS A 71 -10.01 10.21 0.97
N ASP A 72 -10.62 9.90 -0.18
CA ASP A 72 -11.87 9.16 -0.25
C ASP A 72 -11.70 7.73 0.30
N ALA A 73 -10.58 7.06 0.02
CA ALA A 73 -10.27 5.75 0.59
C ALA A 73 -10.15 5.81 2.13
N LEU A 74 -9.47 6.83 2.66
CA LEU A 74 -9.34 7.03 4.11
C LEU A 74 -10.68 7.34 4.77
N GLU A 75 -11.51 8.18 4.15
CA GLU A 75 -12.74 8.70 4.74
C GLU A 75 -13.93 7.78 4.53
N MET A 76 -14.10 7.22 3.35
CA MET A 76 -15.26 6.41 2.98
C MET A 76 -15.01 4.92 3.18
N LEU A 77 -13.82 4.43 2.81
CA LEU A 77 -13.48 2.99 2.88
C LEU A 77 -12.80 2.60 4.20
N LYS A 78 -12.42 3.60 5.03
CA LYS A 78 -11.80 3.45 6.35
C LYS A 78 -10.56 2.55 6.33
N VAL A 79 -9.76 2.66 5.27
CA VAL A 79 -8.63 1.75 5.04
C VAL A 79 -7.58 1.83 6.16
N SER A 80 -7.02 0.68 6.49
CA SER A 80 -5.92 0.53 7.46
C SER A 80 -4.54 0.75 6.83
N ARG A 81 -4.47 0.72 5.50
CA ARG A 81 -3.33 1.14 4.66
C ARG A 81 -3.82 1.47 3.26
N VAL A 82 -3.08 2.32 2.56
CA VAL A 82 -3.32 2.69 1.16
C VAL A 82 -2.34 1.93 0.29
N ASP A 83 -2.84 1.25 -0.73
CA ASP A 83 -1.97 0.58 -1.70
C ASP A 83 -1.52 1.60 -2.76
N HIS A 84 -0.22 1.62 -3.06
CA HIS A 84 0.50 2.66 -3.81
C HIS A 84 0.55 4.02 -3.09
N GLY A 85 -0.38 4.94 -3.37
CA GLY A 85 -0.44 6.26 -2.74
C GLY A 85 0.63 7.28 -3.17
N VAL A 86 1.40 7.01 -4.23
CA VAL A 86 2.53 7.85 -4.67
C VAL A 86 2.09 9.23 -5.15
N ARG A 87 0.84 9.38 -5.63
CA ARG A 87 0.27 10.68 -6.02
C ARG A 87 -0.18 11.55 -4.85
N CYS A 88 0.02 11.11 -3.60
CA CYS A 88 -0.27 11.95 -2.43
C CYS A 88 0.47 13.30 -2.42
N VAL A 89 1.62 13.38 -3.09
CA VAL A 89 2.45 14.60 -3.20
C VAL A 89 1.77 15.77 -3.89
N GLU A 90 0.66 15.54 -4.59
CA GLU A 90 -0.15 16.58 -5.23
C GLU A 90 -0.94 17.43 -4.22
N ASP A 91 -1.04 16.98 -2.98
CA ASP A 91 -1.68 17.67 -1.87
C ASP A 91 -0.77 17.64 -0.63
N SER A 92 -0.19 18.79 -0.29
CA SER A 92 0.71 18.89 0.86
C SER A 92 0.01 18.61 2.19
N ALA A 93 -1.27 18.95 2.33
CA ALA A 93 -2.03 18.69 3.56
C ALA A 93 -2.29 17.18 3.73
N LEU A 94 -2.50 16.46 2.63
CA LEU A 94 -2.57 15.01 2.66
C LEU A 94 -1.24 14.39 3.12
N VAL A 95 -0.11 14.85 2.57
CA VAL A 95 1.22 14.36 2.99
C VAL A 95 1.43 14.56 4.50
N GLU A 96 1.10 15.74 5.04
CA GLU A 96 1.17 16.02 6.47
C GLU A 96 0.31 15.06 7.30
N LYS A 97 -0.94 14.83 6.87
CA LYS A 97 -1.86 13.88 7.52
C LYS A 97 -1.32 12.45 7.49
N LEU A 98 -0.73 12.00 6.37
CA LEU A 98 -0.13 10.67 6.25
C LEU A 98 1.08 10.49 7.18
N ILE A 99 1.90 11.54 7.35
CA ILE A 99 3.03 11.55 8.30
C ILE A 99 2.53 11.46 9.75
N GLU A 100 1.56 12.32 10.11
CA GLU A 100 1.01 12.40 11.47
C GLU A 100 0.37 11.07 11.90
N THR A 101 -0.45 10.50 11.03
CA THR A 101 -1.20 9.27 11.31
C THR A 101 -0.38 8.00 11.12
N LYS A 102 0.84 8.12 10.56
CA LYS A 102 1.67 6.97 10.14
C LYS A 102 0.88 6.00 9.24
N MET A 103 0.00 6.54 8.40
CA MET A 103 -0.77 5.76 7.44
C MET A 103 0.17 5.07 6.46
N PRO A 104 0.19 3.72 6.40
CA PRO A 104 1.10 3.03 5.52
C PRO A 104 0.72 3.20 4.05
N LEU A 105 1.74 3.40 3.22
CA LEU A 105 1.65 3.37 1.76
C LEU A 105 2.43 2.15 1.24
N THR A 106 1.75 1.20 0.59
CA THR A 106 2.41 0.01 0.01
C THR A 106 2.86 0.31 -1.41
N VAL A 107 3.99 0.99 -1.53
CA VAL A 107 4.53 1.48 -2.81
C VAL A 107 5.18 0.33 -3.58
N CYS A 108 4.97 0.32 -4.89
CA CYS A 108 5.39 -0.76 -5.78
C CYS A 108 6.31 -0.21 -6.89
N PRO A 109 7.62 -0.01 -6.64
CA PRO A 109 8.48 0.76 -7.53
C PRO A 109 8.55 0.24 -8.98
N LEU A 110 8.79 -1.07 -9.17
CA LEU A 110 8.84 -1.63 -10.52
C LEU A 110 7.47 -1.60 -11.22
N SER A 111 6.38 -1.76 -10.47
CA SER A 111 5.01 -1.61 -10.98
C SER A 111 4.79 -0.18 -11.49
N ASN A 112 5.13 0.83 -10.69
CA ASN A 112 4.95 2.23 -11.04
C ASN A 112 5.73 2.65 -12.31
N ILE A 113 6.90 2.06 -12.58
CA ILE A 113 7.61 2.25 -13.86
C ILE A 113 6.90 1.52 -15.01
N LYS A 114 6.50 0.26 -14.80
CA LYS A 114 5.87 -0.56 -15.86
C LYS A 114 4.48 -0.07 -16.26
N LEU A 115 3.78 0.59 -15.35
CA LEU A 115 2.48 1.21 -15.56
C LEU A 115 2.58 2.70 -15.94
N CYS A 116 3.80 3.21 -16.17
CA CYS A 116 4.06 4.59 -16.58
C CYS A 116 3.50 5.65 -15.60
N VAL A 117 3.47 5.33 -14.30
CA VAL A 117 3.21 6.32 -13.24
C VAL A 117 4.40 7.27 -13.11
N PHE A 118 5.62 6.73 -13.28
CA PHE A 118 6.85 7.47 -13.53
C PHE A 118 7.52 6.90 -14.77
N ASP A 119 8.24 7.74 -15.52
CA ASP A 119 8.92 7.28 -16.74
C ASP A 119 10.21 6.50 -16.39
N GLU A 120 10.95 6.97 -15.39
CA GLU A 120 12.19 6.36 -14.92
C GLU A 120 12.26 6.26 -13.39
N MET A 121 13.00 5.27 -12.88
CA MET A 121 13.14 5.05 -11.43
C MET A 121 13.77 6.24 -10.71
N SER A 122 14.62 7.03 -11.38
CA SER A 122 15.21 8.27 -10.84
C SER A 122 14.20 9.37 -10.58
N GLU A 123 13.00 9.29 -11.16
CA GLU A 123 11.91 10.24 -10.92
C GLU A 123 11.00 9.79 -9.77
N HIS A 124 11.12 8.54 -9.34
CA HIS A 124 10.25 7.97 -8.32
C HIS A 124 10.43 8.69 -6.97
N ASN A 125 9.32 9.18 -6.42
CA ASN A 125 9.30 9.96 -5.18
C ASN A 125 9.39 9.16 -3.86
N ILE A 126 9.58 7.83 -3.91
CA ILE A 126 9.48 6.98 -2.71
C ILE A 126 10.52 7.33 -1.64
N THR A 127 11.75 7.64 -2.05
CA THR A 127 12.84 8.00 -1.13
C THR A 127 12.61 9.36 -0.49
N GLU A 128 12.03 10.31 -1.23
CA GLU A 128 11.62 11.62 -0.70
C GLU A 128 10.49 11.46 0.34
N LEU A 129 9.47 10.66 0.04
CA LEU A 129 8.38 10.36 0.96
C LEU A 129 8.89 9.71 2.25
N LEU A 130 9.80 8.74 2.14
CA LEU A 130 10.46 8.12 3.30
C LEU A 130 11.17 9.17 4.16
N ARG A 131 12.00 10.02 3.55
CA ARG A 131 12.78 11.07 4.23
C ARG A 131 11.91 12.15 4.86
N LYS A 132 10.73 12.41 4.30
CA LYS A 132 9.70 13.28 4.90
C LYS A 132 8.99 12.63 6.10
N GLY A 133 9.16 11.32 6.31
CA GLY A 133 8.59 10.59 7.43
C GLY A 133 7.25 9.91 7.14
N VAL A 134 6.86 9.81 5.85
CA VAL A 134 5.71 9.02 5.41
C VAL A 134 6.05 7.54 5.60
N ALA A 135 5.08 6.75 6.06
CA ALA A 135 5.25 5.31 6.30
C ALA A 135 5.17 4.50 4.98
N VAL A 136 6.05 4.82 4.02
CA VAL A 136 6.17 4.08 2.76
C VAL A 136 6.88 2.74 2.96
N THR A 137 6.47 1.75 2.18
CA THR A 137 7.07 0.41 2.14
C THR A 137 7.38 0.05 0.68
N ILE A 138 8.31 -0.89 0.47
CA ILE A 138 8.62 -1.42 -0.88
C ILE A 138 7.91 -2.76 -1.04
N ASN A 139 7.14 -2.91 -2.11
CA ASN A 139 6.41 -4.11 -2.49
C ASN A 139 6.63 -4.45 -3.97
N SER A 140 6.36 -5.70 -4.37
CA SER A 140 6.58 -6.17 -5.75
C SER A 140 5.34 -6.17 -6.63
N ASP A 141 4.15 -6.00 -6.04
CA ASP A 141 2.86 -6.03 -6.74
C ASP A 141 2.63 -7.34 -7.52
N ASP A 142 2.67 -7.30 -8.85
CA ASP A 142 2.68 -8.45 -9.77
C ASP A 142 4.10 -8.80 -10.28
N PRO A 143 4.97 -9.43 -9.47
CA PRO A 143 6.39 -9.61 -9.80
C PRO A 143 6.67 -10.33 -11.13
N ALA A 144 5.79 -11.26 -11.52
CA ALA A 144 5.90 -11.98 -12.78
C ALA A 144 5.67 -11.08 -14.02
N TYR A 145 4.93 -9.98 -13.87
CA TYR A 145 4.66 -9.01 -14.93
C TYR A 145 5.67 -7.86 -14.92
N PHE A 146 6.10 -7.42 -13.72
CA PHE A 146 6.92 -6.22 -13.57
C PHE A 146 8.43 -6.48 -13.57
N GLY A 147 8.83 -7.76 -13.69
CA GLY A 147 10.21 -8.15 -13.98
C GLY A 147 11.12 -8.23 -12.74
N GLY A 148 10.54 -8.35 -11.55
CA GLY A 148 11.30 -8.47 -10.32
C GLY A 148 10.44 -8.70 -9.08
N TYR A 149 10.98 -9.46 -8.13
CA TYR A 149 10.39 -9.68 -6.81
C TYR A 149 10.87 -8.60 -5.82
N MET A 150 10.70 -8.84 -4.52
CA MET A 150 11.06 -7.90 -3.46
C MET A 150 12.50 -7.38 -3.57
N THR A 151 13.48 -8.27 -3.72
CA THR A 151 14.91 -7.86 -3.76
C THR A 151 15.19 -6.96 -4.96
N ASP A 152 14.60 -7.27 -6.12
CA ASP A 152 14.78 -6.46 -7.34
C ASP A 152 14.22 -5.05 -7.17
N ASN A 153 13.09 -4.88 -6.47
CA ASN A 153 12.54 -3.56 -6.16
C ASN A 153 13.47 -2.77 -5.23
N PHE A 154 14.01 -3.39 -4.18
CA PHE A 154 14.99 -2.74 -3.29
C PHE A 154 16.26 -2.31 -4.05
N ILE A 155 16.79 -3.18 -4.91
CA ILE A 155 17.97 -2.87 -5.74
C ILE A 155 17.66 -1.71 -6.69
N ALA A 156 16.54 -1.77 -7.42
CA ALA A 156 16.18 -0.73 -8.39
C ALA A 156 16.04 0.65 -7.73
N VAL A 157 15.39 0.73 -6.56
CA VAL A 157 15.28 2.00 -5.81
C VAL A 157 16.66 2.48 -5.35
N ASN A 158 17.50 1.60 -4.80
CA ASN A 158 18.83 2.00 -4.30
C ASN A 158 19.80 2.40 -5.42
N ASP A 159 19.73 1.75 -6.58
CA ASP A 159 20.58 2.07 -7.73
C ASP A 159 20.23 3.45 -8.32
N ALA A 160 18.94 3.81 -8.34
CA ALA A 160 18.47 5.11 -8.82
C ALA A 160 18.62 6.22 -7.76
N HIS A 161 18.40 5.87 -6.49
CA HIS A 161 18.47 6.77 -5.34
C HIS A 161 19.34 6.16 -4.26
N PRO A 162 20.67 6.41 -4.26
CA PRO A 162 21.56 5.85 -3.27
C PRO A 162 21.10 6.18 -1.84
N MET A 163 20.97 5.13 -1.04
CA MET A 163 20.47 5.20 0.33
C MET A 163 21.47 4.62 1.31
N GLN A 164 21.40 5.09 2.54
CA GLN A 164 22.13 4.48 3.63
C GLN A 164 21.45 3.18 4.10
N PRO A 165 22.18 2.23 4.72
CA PRO A 165 21.61 0.97 5.18
C PRO A 165 20.41 1.13 6.13
N ASP A 166 20.40 2.18 6.94
CA ASP A 166 19.29 2.52 7.85
C ASP A 166 18.03 2.98 7.09
N GLU A 167 18.18 3.74 6.00
CA GLU A 167 17.05 4.11 5.14
C GLU A 167 16.43 2.87 4.47
N LEU A 168 17.27 1.96 3.95
CA LEU A 168 16.82 0.69 3.39
C LEU A 168 16.08 -0.17 4.43
N ALA A 169 16.62 -0.23 5.65
CA ALA A 169 15.96 -0.92 6.75
C ALA A 169 14.64 -0.26 7.16
N GLN A 170 14.52 1.06 7.06
CA GLN A 170 13.31 1.79 7.43
C GLN A 170 12.09 1.37 6.59
N PHE A 171 12.26 1.06 5.29
CA PHE A 171 11.17 0.47 4.48
C PHE A 171 10.67 -0.85 5.07
N THR A 172 11.59 -1.68 5.55
CA THR A 172 11.25 -2.98 6.16
C THR A 172 10.59 -2.78 7.52
N LEU A 173 11.08 -1.84 8.34
CA LEU A 173 10.45 -1.48 9.61
C LEU A 173 9.03 -0.96 9.41
N ASN A 174 8.82 -0.07 8.44
CA ASN A 174 7.49 0.41 8.06
C ASN A 174 6.58 -0.76 7.65
N ALA A 175 7.08 -1.74 6.88
CA ALA A 175 6.31 -2.91 6.45
C ALA A 175 5.92 -3.81 7.62
N ILE A 176 6.80 -3.98 8.60
CA ILE A 176 6.52 -4.72 9.84
C ILE A 176 5.39 -4.02 10.60
N GLU A 177 5.46 -2.70 10.79
CA GLU A 177 4.40 -1.94 11.47
C GLU A 177 3.07 -1.96 10.71
N ALA A 178 3.10 -1.87 9.38
CA ALA A 178 1.93 -1.87 8.51
C ALA A 178 1.26 -3.26 8.37
N SER A 179 1.98 -4.32 8.73
CA SER A 179 1.47 -5.69 8.64
C SER A 179 0.35 -5.96 9.66
N PHE A 180 -0.52 -6.91 9.32
CA PHE A 180 -1.63 -7.35 10.18
C PHE A 180 -1.25 -8.55 11.08
N ILE A 181 0.04 -8.74 11.35
CA ILE A 181 0.54 -9.76 12.27
C ILE A 181 0.44 -9.29 13.72
N SER A 182 0.64 -10.20 14.67
CA SER A 182 0.61 -9.88 16.11
C SER A 182 1.77 -8.97 16.54
N ASN A 183 1.59 -8.24 17.64
CA ASN A 183 2.63 -7.34 18.17
C ASN A 183 3.89 -8.08 18.62
N GLU A 184 3.75 -9.34 19.03
CA GLU A 184 4.87 -10.22 19.37
C GLU A 184 5.71 -10.51 18.13
N LEU A 185 5.07 -10.88 17.02
CA LEU A 185 5.76 -11.09 15.74
C LEU A 185 6.38 -9.80 15.20
N LYS A 186 5.69 -8.66 15.34
CA LYS A 186 6.29 -7.36 14.97
C LYS A 186 7.56 -7.09 15.78
N SER A 187 7.53 -7.34 17.08
CA SER A 187 8.71 -7.18 17.95
C SER A 187 9.86 -8.09 17.53
N GLU A 188 9.58 -9.37 17.28
CA GLU A 188 10.57 -10.33 16.79
C GLU A 188 11.20 -9.88 15.46
N TYR A 189 10.39 -9.41 14.50
CA TYR A 189 10.92 -8.97 13.20
C TYR A 189 11.71 -7.67 13.30
N ARG A 190 11.31 -6.71 14.16
CA ARG A 190 12.12 -5.51 14.41
C ARG A 190 13.49 -5.87 14.97
N GLU A 191 13.57 -6.84 15.89
CA GLU A 191 14.84 -7.33 16.43
C GLU A 191 15.71 -7.96 15.35
N LYS A 192 15.13 -8.73 14.42
CA LYS A 192 15.86 -9.29 13.27
C LYS A 192 16.45 -8.21 12.37
N VAL A 193 15.71 -7.13 12.10
CA VAL A 193 16.21 -5.99 11.32
C VAL A 193 17.35 -5.30 12.07
N ALA A 194 17.21 -5.05 13.36
CA ALA A 194 18.26 -4.45 14.18
C ALA A 194 19.54 -5.31 14.18
N GLN A 195 19.40 -6.64 14.32
CA GLN A 195 20.54 -7.56 14.25
C GLN A 195 21.22 -7.54 12.88
N TYR A 196 20.45 -7.44 11.78
CA TYR A 196 21.01 -7.33 10.44
C TYR A 196 21.88 -6.07 10.28
N LEU A 197 21.39 -4.92 10.74
CA LEU A 197 22.13 -3.66 10.67
C LEU A 197 23.44 -3.66 11.46
N THR A 198 23.53 -4.43 12.55
CA THR A 198 24.78 -4.54 13.34
C THR A 198 25.85 -5.45 12.72
N ARG A 199 25.50 -6.22 11.68
CA ARG A 199 26.41 -7.17 11.02
C ARG A 199 27.01 -6.63 9.72
N ALA A 200 26.43 -5.57 9.16
CA ALA A 200 26.86 -4.90 7.94
C ALA A 200 27.94 -3.84 8.25
#